data_AF-A0A6G3T5D3-F1
#
_entry.id   AF-A0A6G3T5D3-F1
#
_cell.length_a   1.000
_cell.length_b   1.000
_cell.length_c   1.000
_cell.angle_alpha   90.00
_cell.angle_beta   90.00
_cell.angle_gamma   90.00
#
_symmetry.space_group_name_H-M   'P 1'
#
loop_
_entity.id
_entity.type
_entity.pdbx_description
1 polymer ?
#
loop_
_entity_poly.entity_id
_entity_poly.type
_entity_poly.pdbx_seq_one_letter_code
_entity_poly.pdbx_strand_id
1 'polypeptide(L)'
;MDDVLDADVLGAARTTDALTALGVRPGDVLLVHASLRSLGPVADGARGVLGALRRAVGPAGTLVVPAFTPENSDTSPHYRERVRGLDAGAVDAVRASMEPYDPAVTPAPSMGALAEAVRTAAGAGRSAHPQTSF
;
A
#
# COMPACT_ATOMS: atom_id res chain seq x y z
N MET A 1 -21.36 -8.64 -31.37
CA MET A 1 -20.56 -7.44 -31.01
C MET A 1 -20.53 -7.44 -29.51
N ASP A 2 -19.33 -7.37 -28.93
CA ASP A 2 -18.98 -7.55 -27.50
C ASP A 2 -18.57 -8.96 -27.04
N ASP A 3 -17.61 -9.57 -27.77
CA ASP A 3 -16.86 -10.76 -27.31
C ASP A 3 -15.33 -10.55 -27.43
N VAL A 4 -14.87 -9.30 -27.26
CA VAL A 4 -13.45 -8.91 -27.42
C VAL A 4 -13.01 -7.95 -26.31
N LEU A 5 -13.55 -8.07 -25.09
CA LEU A 5 -13.15 -7.21 -23.95
C LEU A 5 -12.72 -7.96 -22.67
N ASP A 6 -12.77 -9.29 -22.62
CA ASP A 6 -12.56 -10.05 -21.37
C ASP A 6 -11.24 -10.85 -21.27
N ALA A 7 -10.38 -10.79 -22.29
CA ALA A 7 -9.20 -11.67 -22.36
C ALA A 7 -7.98 -11.21 -21.53
N ASP A 8 -7.96 -9.98 -21.00
CA ASP A 8 -6.73 -9.38 -20.44
C ASP A 8 -6.86 -8.81 -19.02
N VAL A 9 -8.00 -9.05 -18.34
CA VAL A 9 -8.18 -8.68 -16.93
C VAL A 9 -7.80 -9.85 -16.04
N LEU A 10 -6.82 -9.66 -15.15
CA LEU A 10 -6.46 -10.66 -14.14
C LEU A 10 -7.60 -10.82 -13.14
N GLY A 11 -8.31 -11.94 -13.25
CA GLY A 11 -9.31 -12.37 -12.29
C GLY A 11 -8.70 -12.78 -10.95
N ALA A 12 -9.51 -12.64 -9.90
CA ALA A 12 -9.14 -12.91 -8.52
C ALA A 12 -8.65 -14.36 -8.27
N ALA A 13 -9.25 -15.35 -8.95
CA ALA A 13 -8.85 -16.76 -8.88
C ALA A 13 -7.48 -16.99 -9.53
N ARG A 14 -7.30 -16.52 -10.77
CA ARG A 14 -6.02 -16.63 -11.51
C ARG A 14 -4.85 -15.99 -10.76
N THR A 15 -5.08 -14.83 -10.13
CA THR A 15 -4.06 -14.19 -9.28
C THR A 15 -3.73 -15.04 -8.05
N THR A 16 -4.74 -15.67 -7.43
CA THR A 16 -4.53 -16.57 -6.27
C THR A 16 -3.73 -17.81 -6.67
N ASP A 17 -4.04 -18.40 -7.83
CA ASP A 17 -3.34 -19.58 -8.36
C ASP A 17 -1.88 -19.24 -8.70
N ALA A 18 -1.64 -18.07 -9.31
CA ALA A 18 -0.29 -17.60 -9.59
C ALA A 18 0.55 -17.41 -8.32
N LEU A 19 -0.02 -16.80 -7.27
CA LEU A 19 0.63 -16.65 -5.97
C LEU A 19 0.95 -18.02 -5.34
N THR A 20 0.01 -18.96 -5.43
CA THR A 20 0.20 -20.33 -4.92
C THR A 20 1.28 -21.07 -5.70
N ALA A 21 1.31 -20.92 -7.03
CA ALA A 21 2.35 -21.51 -7.88
C ALA A 21 3.74 -20.92 -7.58
N LEU A 22 3.81 -19.64 -7.21
CA LEU A 22 5.05 -18.99 -6.76
C LEU A 22 5.52 -19.44 -5.37
N GLY A 23 4.69 -20.17 -4.62
CA GLY A 23 5.08 -20.77 -3.35
C GLY A 23 4.38 -20.21 -2.12
N VAL A 24 3.45 -19.26 -2.25
CA VAL A 24 2.64 -18.80 -1.11
C VAL A 24 1.79 -19.96 -0.59
N ARG A 25 1.76 -20.14 0.73
CA ARG A 25 1.03 -21.21 1.40
C ARG A 25 0.03 -20.66 2.41
N PRO A 26 -1.09 -21.38 2.64
CA PRO A 26 -1.99 -21.07 3.74
C PRO A 26 -1.25 -21.06 5.08
N GLY A 27 -1.48 -20.02 5.89
CA GLY A 27 -0.81 -19.83 7.19
C GLY A 27 0.47 -19.00 7.14
N ASP A 28 0.96 -18.62 5.96
CA ASP A 28 2.17 -17.81 5.84
C ASP A 28 2.00 -16.40 6.45
N VAL A 29 3.11 -15.87 6.98
CA VAL A 29 3.29 -14.43 7.21
C VAL A 29 3.99 -13.84 6.00
N LEU A 30 3.26 -13.07 5.20
CA LEU A 30 3.71 -12.57 3.90
C LEU A 30 3.84 -11.05 3.91
N LEU A 31 5.08 -10.55 3.80
CA LEU A 31 5.37 -9.14 3.53
C LEU A 31 5.31 -8.88 2.02
N VAL A 32 4.49 -7.92 1.59
CA VAL A 32 4.22 -7.65 0.17
C VAL A 32 4.64 -6.25 -0.23
N HIS A 33 5.46 -6.17 -1.27
CA HIS A 33 5.66 -4.97 -2.08
C HIS A 33 5.11 -5.24 -3.48
N ALA A 34 4.25 -4.37 -3.99
CA ALA A 34 3.61 -4.58 -5.28
C ALA A 34 3.57 -3.31 -6.12
N SER A 35 3.82 -3.49 -7.42
CA SER A 35 3.62 -2.48 -8.46
C SER A 35 2.37 -2.87 -9.25
N LEU A 36 1.21 -2.29 -8.93
CA LEU A 36 -0.03 -2.61 -9.65
C LEU A 36 0.07 -2.32 -11.16
N ARG A 37 0.82 -1.27 -11.54
CA ARG A 37 1.11 -0.96 -12.95
C ARG A 37 1.81 -2.11 -13.67
N SER A 38 2.62 -2.90 -12.97
CA SER A 38 3.39 -4.02 -13.54
C SER A 38 2.57 -5.30 -13.64
N LEU A 39 1.48 -5.42 -12.87
CA LEU A 39 0.54 -6.54 -12.98
C LEU A 39 -0.41 -6.40 -14.17
N GLY A 40 -0.59 -5.17 -14.69
CA GLY A 40 -1.61 -4.88 -15.68
C GLY A 40 -3.01 -4.74 -15.06
N PRO A 41 -4.09 -4.73 -15.88
CA PRO A 41 -5.45 -4.65 -15.38
C PRO A 41 -5.80 -5.84 -14.48
N VAL A 42 -6.26 -5.55 -13.27
CA VAL A 42 -6.78 -6.55 -12.31
C VAL A 42 -8.23 -6.22 -12.02
N ALA A 43 -9.10 -7.24 -11.99
CA ALA A 43 -10.48 -7.06 -11.55
C ALA A 43 -10.51 -6.42 -10.15
N ASP A 44 -11.30 -5.39 -9.94
CA ASP A 44 -11.36 -4.59 -8.69
C ASP A 44 -10.03 -3.91 -8.27
N GLY A 45 -9.06 -3.81 -9.18
CA GLY A 45 -7.77 -3.14 -8.96
C GLY A 45 -7.04 -3.61 -7.70
N ALA A 46 -6.63 -2.67 -6.85
CA ALA A 46 -5.92 -2.95 -5.60
C ALA A 46 -6.72 -3.87 -4.65
N ARG A 47 -8.04 -3.74 -4.61
CA ARG A 47 -8.90 -4.56 -3.76
C ARG A 47 -8.98 -6.01 -4.26
N GLY A 48 -8.96 -6.20 -5.58
CA GLY A 48 -8.87 -7.53 -6.18
C GLY A 48 -7.56 -8.24 -5.84
N VAL A 49 -6.44 -7.52 -5.92
CA VAL A 49 -5.12 -8.05 -5.51
C VAL A 49 -5.10 -8.38 -4.01
N LEU A 50 -5.62 -7.51 -3.15
CA LEU A 50 -5.77 -7.79 -1.72
C LEU A 50 -6.62 -9.05 -1.47
N GLY A 51 -7.75 -9.20 -2.18
CA GLY A 51 -8.59 -10.38 -2.09
C GLY A 51 -7.86 -11.66 -2.50
N ALA A 52 -7.06 -11.61 -3.56
CA ALA A 52 -6.26 -12.76 -4.01
C ALA A 52 -5.15 -13.12 -3.01
N LEU A 53 -4.44 -12.14 -2.46
CA LEU A 53 -3.44 -12.34 -1.41
C LEU A 53 -4.07 -12.98 -0.16
N ARG A 54 -5.21 -12.45 0.30
CA ARG A 54 -5.96 -13.01 1.45
C ARG A 54 -6.41 -14.45 1.21
N ARG A 55 -6.83 -14.78 0.00
CA ARG A 55 -7.16 -16.17 -0.36
C ARG A 55 -5.94 -17.08 -0.35
N ALA A 56 -4.80 -16.62 -0.88
CA ALA A 56 -3.58 -17.40 -0.97
C ALA A 56 -3.00 -17.75 0.42
N VAL A 57 -2.92 -16.76 1.33
CA VAL A 57 -2.43 -16.99 2.71
C VAL A 57 -3.49 -17.59 3.63
N GLY A 58 -4.76 -17.52 3.26
CA GLY A 58 -5.87 -18.07 4.04
C GLY A 58 -6.13 -17.34 5.37
N PRO A 59 -7.14 -17.79 6.14
CA PRO A 59 -7.57 -17.12 7.37
C PRO A 59 -6.57 -17.21 8.54
N ALA A 60 -5.65 -18.19 8.50
CA ALA A 60 -4.58 -18.33 9.49
C ALA A 60 -3.30 -17.59 9.10
N GLY A 61 -3.23 -17.03 7.88
CA GLY A 61 -2.08 -16.28 7.41
C GLY A 61 -2.12 -14.81 7.83
N THR A 62 -0.98 -14.13 7.67
CA THR A 62 -0.83 -12.70 7.96
C THR A 62 -0.29 -11.99 6.73
N LEU A 63 -0.95 -10.91 6.32
CA LEU A 63 -0.41 -10.00 5.30
C LEU A 63 0.22 -8.79 5.98
N VAL A 64 1.41 -8.43 5.54
CA VAL A 64 2.13 -7.23 5.97
C VAL A 64 2.47 -6.41 4.73
N VAL A 65 2.32 -5.09 4.82
CA VAL A 65 2.78 -4.15 3.80
C VAL A 65 3.54 -3.02 4.48
N PRO A 66 4.51 -2.38 3.82
CA PRO A 66 4.97 -1.09 4.29
C PRO A 66 3.83 -0.07 4.19
N ALA A 67 3.63 0.72 5.24
CA ALA A 67 2.74 1.86 5.28
C ALA A 67 3.54 3.13 5.60
N PHE A 68 4.72 3.29 4.97
CA PHE A 68 5.62 4.41 5.25
C PHE A 68 5.01 5.75 4.88
N THR A 69 5.38 6.75 5.69
CA THR A 69 4.91 8.14 5.64
C THR A 69 6.11 9.08 5.65
N PRO A 70 6.93 9.11 4.57
CA PRO A 70 8.03 10.05 4.46
C PRO A 70 7.57 11.52 4.53
N GLU A 71 6.29 11.79 4.30
CA GLU A 71 5.66 13.09 4.45
C GLU A 71 5.61 13.55 5.92
N ASN A 72 5.69 12.63 6.89
CA ASN A 72 5.77 12.92 8.33
C ASN A 72 7.24 12.97 8.83
N SER A 73 8.11 13.55 8.01
CA SER A 73 9.54 13.71 8.31
C SER A 73 10.01 15.05 7.78
N ASP A 74 10.67 15.84 8.61
CA ASP A 74 11.30 17.11 8.23
C ASP A 74 12.71 16.92 7.64
N THR A 75 13.13 15.68 7.39
CA THR A 75 14.41 15.34 6.78
C THR A 75 14.27 14.45 5.56
N SER A 76 13.06 14.05 5.18
CA SER A 76 12.84 13.22 4.00
C SER A 76 13.09 13.97 2.68
N PRO A 77 13.36 13.27 1.58
CA PRO A 77 13.37 13.87 0.25
C PRO A 77 12.08 14.62 -0.09
N HIS A 78 10.92 14.12 0.37
CA HIS A 78 9.62 14.76 0.16
C HIS A 78 9.56 16.14 0.84
N TYR A 79 9.99 16.22 2.09
CA TYR A 79 10.02 17.50 2.80
C TYR A 79 11.06 18.45 2.20
N ARG A 80 12.26 17.96 1.90
CA ARG A 80 13.33 18.77 1.28
C ARG A 80 12.90 19.36 -0.06
N GLU A 81 12.11 18.63 -0.84
CA GLU A 81 11.49 19.15 -2.07
C GLU A 81 10.45 20.23 -1.74
N ARG A 82 9.54 19.95 -0.80
CA ARG A 82 8.47 20.87 -0.38
C ARG A 82 8.99 22.22 0.09
N VAL A 83 10.15 22.26 0.75
CA VAL A 83 10.74 23.50 1.29
C VAL A 83 11.83 24.12 0.39
N ARG A 84 12.10 23.53 -0.78
CA ARG A 84 13.18 24.01 -1.65
C ARG A 84 12.92 25.46 -2.09
N GLY A 85 13.88 26.34 -1.82
CA GLY A 85 13.82 27.75 -2.22
C GLY A 85 12.97 28.65 -1.32
N LEU A 86 12.42 28.13 -0.22
CA LEU A 86 11.73 28.91 0.79
C LEU A 86 12.72 29.61 1.73
N ASP A 87 12.31 30.74 2.30
CA ASP A 87 13.02 31.37 3.41
C ASP A 87 12.74 30.65 4.76
N ALA A 88 13.47 31.04 5.80
CA ALA A 88 13.37 30.41 7.11
C ALA A 88 11.94 30.48 7.72
N GLY A 89 11.25 31.62 7.56
CA GLY A 89 9.90 31.79 8.11
C GLY A 89 8.88 30.90 7.41
N ALA A 90 8.99 30.75 6.09
CA ALA A 90 8.17 29.84 5.32
C ALA A 90 8.48 28.36 5.60
N VAL A 91 9.75 28.00 5.83
CA VAL A 91 10.14 26.65 6.29
C VAL A 91 9.51 26.31 7.65
N ASP A 92 9.56 27.25 8.60
CA ASP A 92 8.95 27.08 9.91
C ASP A 92 7.42 26.92 9.82
N ALA A 93 6.77 27.70 8.96
CA ALA A 93 5.33 27.57 8.69
C ALA A 93 4.97 26.21 8.10
N VAL A 94 5.78 25.68 7.17
CA VAL A 94 5.59 24.33 6.61
C VAL A 94 5.72 23.26 7.69
N ARG A 95 6.71 23.38 8.58
CA ARG A 95 6.92 22.43 9.67
C ARG A 95 5.78 22.47 10.69
N ALA A 96 5.30 23.67 11.04
CA ALA A 96 4.17 23.86 11.93
C ALA A 96 2.85 23.33 11.35
N SER A 97 2.73 23.26 10.01
CA SER A 97 1.55 22.71 9.33
C SER A 97 1.57 21.18 9.20
N MET A 98 2.62 20.48 9.68
CA MET A 98 2.70 19.02 9.56
C MET A 98 1.85 18.36 10.63
N GLU A 99 0.78 17.70 10.20
CA GLU A 99 -0.10 16.95 11.10
C GLU A 99 0.66 15.83 11.81
N PRO A 100 0.40 15.59 13.11
CA PRO A 100 0.91 14.43 13.81
C PRO A 100 0.47 13.12 13.14
N TYR A 101 1.33 12.11 13.21
CA TYR A 101 0.99 10.77 12.77
C TYR A 101 -0.10 10.15 13.66
N ASP A 102 -1.11 9.57 13.03
CA ASP A 102 -2.12 8.71 13.64
C ASP A 102 -2.19 7.41 12.84
N PRO A 103 -1.89 6.24 13.44
CA PRO A 103 -1.91 4.97 12.74
C PRO A 103 -3.28 4.64 12.11
N ALA A 104 -4.38 5.15 12.66
CA ALA A 104 -5.73 4.89 12.16
C ALA A 104 -6.03 5.68 10.87
N VAL A 105 -5.58 6.93 10.77
CA VAL A 105 -6.05 7.84 9.71
C VAL A 105 -4.97 8.37 8.78
N THR A 106 -3.69 8.44 9.18
CA THR A 106 -2.64 9.00 8.31
C THR A 106 -2.50 8.14 7.04
N PRO A 107 -2.68 8.69 5.83
CA PRO A 107 -2.55 7.92 4.59
C PRO A 107 -1.08 7.54 4.33
N ALA A 108 -0.83 6.52 3.51
CA ALA A 108 0.52 6.13 3.06
C ALA A 108 0.66 6.25 1.53
N PRO A 109 0.50 7.45 0.94
CA PRO A 109 0.36 7.63 -0.50
C PRO A 109 1.61 7.18 -1.28
N SER A 110 2.79 7.34 -0.68
CA SER A 110 4.07 6.94 -1.26
C SER A 110 4.25 5.43 -1.41
N MET A 111 3.45 4.60 -0.71
CA MET A 111 3.54 3.13 -0.75
C MET A 111 2.69 2.48 -1.83
N GLY A 112 1.81 3.25 -2.48
CA GLY A 112 0.97 2.78 -3.57
C GLY A 112 -0.36 2.16 -3.15
N ALA A 113 -1.22 1.91 -4.14
CA ALA A 113 -2.64 1.62 -3.90
C ALA A 113 -2.91 0.27 -3.19
N LEU A 114 -2.02 -0.73 -3.33
CA LEU A 114 -2.18 -1.99 -2.58
C LEU A 114 -1.94 -1.76 -1.09
N ALA A 115 -0.88 -1.03 -0.72
CA ALA A 115 -0.59 -0.74 0.67
C ALA A 115 -1.72 0.04 1.34
N GLU A 116 -2.27 1.04 0.64
CA GLU A 116 -3.42 1.81 1.11
C GLU A 116 -4.70 0.95 1.23
N ALA A 117 -4.93 0.03 0.29
CA ALA A 117 -6.04 -0.92 0.37
C ALA A 117 -5.92 -1.87 1.57
N VAL A 118 -4.70 -2.32 1.90
CA VAL A 118 -4.44 -3.13 3.10
C VAL A 118 -4.62 -2.31 4.36
N ARG A 119 -4.02 -1.11 4.44
CA ARG A 119 -4.09 -0.21 5.60
C ARG A 119 -5.52 0.10 6.04
N THR A 120 -6.40 0.29 5.06
CA THR A 120 -7.81 0.64 5.29
C THR A 120 -8.75 -0.56 5.39
N ALA A 121 -8.24 -1.79 5.25
CA ALA A 121 -9.06 -2.97 5.29
C ALA A 121 -9.55 -3.28 6.70
N ALA A 122 -10.78 -3.78 6.82
CA ALA A 122 -11.30 -4.27 8.10
C ALA A 122 -10.34 -5.32 8.70
N GLY A 123 -10.04 -5.15 10.00
CA GLY A 123 -9.13 -6.00 10.76
C GLY A 123 -7.64 -5.69 10.59
N ALA A 124 -7.27 -4.70 9.76
CA ALA A 124 -5.87 -4.26 9.66
C ALA A 124 -5.44 -3.52 10.94
N GLY A 125 -4.25 -3.84 11.43
CA GLY A 125 -3.53 -3.04 12.42
C GLY A 125 -2.39 -2.27 11.74
N ARG A 126 -1.91 -1.22 12.39
CA ARG A 126 -0.73 -0.47 11.95
C ARG A 126 0.15 -0.12 13.13
N SER A 127 1.45 -0.29 12.96
CA SER A 127 2.47 0.05 13.95
C SER A 127 2.58 1.57 14.19
N ALA A 128 3.15 1.93 15.34
CA ALA A 128 3.11 3.31 15.86
C ALA A 128 4.22 4.24 15.31
N HIS A 129 5.17 3.76 14.51
CA HIS A 129 6.25 4.62 14.04
C HIS A 129 5.73 5.64 13.02
N PRO A 130 5.99 6.95 13.20
CA PRO A 130 5.38 8.00 12.37
C PRO A 130 5.86 8.05 10.91
N GLN A 131 6.83 7.23 10.52
CA GLN A 131 7.56 7.36 9.25
C GLN A 131 7.72 6.01 8.56
N THR A 132 8.02 4.97 9.33
CA THR A 132 8.33 3.63 8.81
C THR A 132 7.39 2.58 9.40
N SER A 133 6.09 2.90 9.50
CA SER A 133 5.11 1.93 9.96
C SER A 133 4.80 0.87 8.90
N PHE A 134 4.39 -0.29 9.39
CA PHE A 134 3.73 -1.39 8.69
C PHE A 134 2.31 -1.51 9.23
#